data_AF-A0A7J6RCB6-F1
#
_entry.id   AF-A0A7J6RCB6-F1
#
_cell.length_a   1.000
_cell.length_b   1.000
_cell.length_c   1.000
_cell.angle_alpha   90.00
_cell.angle_beta   90.00
_cell.angle_gamma   90.00
#
_symmetry.space_group_name_H-M   'P 1'
#
loop_
_entity.id
_entity.type
_entity.pdbx_description
1 polymer ?
#
loop_
_entity_poly.entity_id
_entity_poly.type
_entity_poly.pdbx_seq_one_letter_code
_entity_poly.pdbx_strand_id
1 'polypeptide(L)'
;KQEGPVPAIDFCGMRLSSAGVTPSPSRAVLSEAAIDNALQVFTKGLPFHPKNKKSKRRKLPVREYRTAWLRSWTGVANYMRGWLTPRILAATDILQRALKDFGDHNVKDDDARLSEHIDSVPGAFREVMGYYMSGVPCMSLYSETDTDHVATILISDGNQHSWSGFVLRVVVQDSDSSDEHPLLLGSPSLNELLGCEKP
;
A
#
# COMPACT_ATOMS: atom_id res chain seq x y z
N LYS A 1 29.90 -20.86 30.27
CA LYS A 1 29.54 -21.61 29.04
C LYS A 1 29.87 -20.70 27.88
N GLN A 2 30.93 -21.00 27.10
CA GLN A 2 31.23 -20.26 25.87
C GLN A 2 30.28 -20.79 24.80
N GLU A 3 29.43 -19.93 24.27
CA GLU A 3 28.64 -20.25 23.08
C GLU A 3 29.59 -20.28 21.88
N GLY A 4 29.60 -21.41 21.16
CA GLY A 4 30.38 -21.56 19.95
C GLY A 4 29.91 -20.60 18.84
N PRO A 5 30.65 -20.49 17.74
CA PRO A 5 30.28 -19.60 16.63
C PRO A 5 28.87 -19.91 16.15
N VAL A 6 28.03 -18.87 16.06
CA VAL A 6 26.64 -18.96 15.64
C VAL A 6 26.61 -19.30 14.14
N PRO A 7 25.81 -20.29 13.69
CA PRO A 7 25.82 -20.78 12.30
C PRO A 7 25.35 -19.76 11.26
N ALA A 8 24.65 -18.71 11.70
CA ALA A 8 24.27 -17.58 10.86
C ALA A 8 24.16 -16.31 11.71
N ILE A 9 24.46 -15.16 11.12
CA ILE A 9 24.37 -13.83 11.74
C ILE A 9 23.55 -12.93 10.83
N ASP A 10 22.58 -12.22 11.41
CA ASP A 10 21.84 -11.16 10.71
C ASP A 10 22.60 -9.83 10.89
N PHE A 11 23.01 -9.20 9.78
CA PHE A 11 23.76 -7.95 9.76
C PHE A 11 23.27 -7.05 8.61
N CYS A 12 22.92 -5.79 8.91
CA CYS A 12 22.45 -4.80 7.93
C CYS A 12 21.35 -5.29 6.97
N GLY A 13 20.37 -6.06 7.48
CA GLY A 13 19.28 -6.59 6.65
C GLY A 13 19.67 -7.79 5.79
N MET A 14 20.84 -8.39 5.99
CA MET A 14 21.32 -9.61 5.33
C MET A 14 21.61 -10.70 6.37
N ARG A 15 21.27 -11.94 6.04
CA ARG A 15 21.66 -13.16 6.78
C ARG A 15 22.93 -13.74 6.18
N LEU A 16 24.00 -13.71 6.96
CA LEU A 16 25.30 -14.28 6.66
C LEU A 16 25.35 -15.72 7.19
N SER A 17 25.65 -16.70 6.34
CA SER A 17 25.78 -18.12 6.72
C SER A 17 26.92 -18.79 5.95
N SER A 18 27.31 -20.00 6.34
CA SER A 18 28.28 -20.81 5.59
C SER A 18 27.82 -21.19 4.17
N ALA A 19 26.51 -21.18 3.91
CA ALA A 19 25.91 -21.45 2.60
C ALA A 19 25.83 -20.19 1.71
N GLY A 20 26.15 -19.01 2.25
CA GLY A 20 26.13 -17.75 1.52
C GLY A 20 25.40 -16.63 2.27
N VAL A 21 25.21 -15.54 1.53
CA VAL A 21 24.57 -14.30 1.99
C VAL A 21 23.18 -14.20 1.36
N THR A 22 22.15 -14.12 2.19
CA THR A 22 20.75 -13.96 1.74
C THR A 22 20.15 -12.73 2.41
N PRO A 23 19.13 -12.07 1.86
CA PRO A 23 18.40 -11.05 2.60
C PRO A 23 17.92 -11.62 3.94
N SER A 24 18.18 -10.91 5.03
CA SER A 24 17.64 -11.27 6.34
C SER A 24 16.12 -11.28 6.20
N PRO A 25 15.41 -12.30 6.71
CA PRO A 25 13.97 -12.40 6.56
C PRO A 25 13.31 -11.17 7.22
N SER A 26 13.07 -10.13 6.43
CA SER A 26 12.21 -9.02 6.81
C SER A 26 10.79 -9.58 6.97
N ARG A 27 10.00 -8.96 7.86
CA ARG A 27 8.64 -9.39 8.19
C ARG A 27 7.89 -9.86 6.93
N ALA A 28 7.59 -11.15 6.90
CA ALA A 28 6.81 -11.91 5.91
C ALA A 28 6.71 -11.24 4.52
N VAL A 29 7.48 -11.77 3.56
CA VAL A 29 7.26 -11.52 2.12
C VAL A 29 5.74 -11.58 1.87
N LEU A 30 5.17 -10.45 1.43
CA LEU A 30 3.77 -10.40 1.06
C LEU A 30 3.61 -11.32 -0.16
N SER A 31 3.01 -12.49 0.06
CA SER A 31 2.77 -13.49 -0.98
C SER A 31 1.35 -13.39 -1.52
N GLU A 32 1.12 -13.97 -2.70
CA GLU A 32 -0.22 -14.11 -3.26
C GLU A 32 -1.17 -14.84 -2.29
N ALA A 33 -0.67 -15.87 -1.59
CA ALA A 33 -1.43 -16.57 -0.57
C ALA A 33 -1.83 -15.65 0.60
N ALA A 34 -0.99 -14.68 0.99
CA ALA A 34 -1.33 -13.69 2.01
C ALA A 34 -2.42 -12.73 1.52
N ILE A 35 -2.39 -12.33 0.24
CA ILE A 35 -3.43 -11.52 -0.39
C ILE A 35 -4.75 -12.27 -0.43
N ASP A 36 -4.75 -13.52 -0.90
CA ASP A 36 -5.98 -14.32 -0.96
C ASP A 36 -6.55 -14.56 0.44
N ASN A 37 -5.71 -14.84 1.44
CA ASN A 37 -6.16 -14.96 2.83
C ASN A 37 -6.78 -13.65 3.34
N ALA A 38 -6.18 -12.50 3.04
CA ALA A 38 -6.74 -11.19 3.40
C ALA A 38 -8.09 -10.96 2.71
N LEU A 39 -8.21 -11.32 1.42
CA LEU A 39 -9.43 -11.17 0.65
C LEU A 39 -10.55 -12.09 1.16
N GLN A 40 -10.22 -13.32 1.56
CA GLN A 40 -11.18 -14.26 2.15
C GLN A 40 -11.86 -13.70 3.39
N VAL A 41 -11.18 -12.85 4.17
CA VAL A 41 -11.80 -12.16 5.32
C VAL A 41 -12.95 -11.26 4.87
N PHE A 42 -12.79 -10.53 3.77
CA PHE A 42 -13.83 -9.68 3.21
C PHE A 42 -14.99 -10.50 2.62
N THR A 43 -14.66 -11.44 1.73
CA THR A 43 -15.66 -12.25 1.00
C THR A 43 -16.56 -13.02 1.96
N LYS A 44 -15.97 -13.71 2.94
CA LYS A 44 -16.70 -14.51 3.94
C LYS A 44 -17.27 -13.66 5.08
N GLY A 45 -17.01 -12.35 5.11
CA GLY A 45 -17.50 -11.47 6.17
C GLY A 45 -16.95 -11.83 7.56
N LEU A 46 -15.70 -12.31 7.61
CA LEU A 46 -15.08 -12.77 8.84
C LEU A 46 -14.68 -11.57 9.73
N PRO A 47 -14.58 -11.77 11.05
CA PRO A 47 -14.13 -10.73 11.96
C PRO A 47 -12.80 -10.11 11.52
N PHE A 48 -12.82 -8.81 11.23
CA PHE A 48 -11.64 -8.01 10.93
C PHE A 48 -11.36 -7.05 12.09
N HIS A 49 -10.21 -7.19 12.73
CA HIS A 49 -9.86 -6.42 13.93
C HIS A 49 -8.84 -5.33 13.60
N PRO A 50 -9.21 -4.03 13.65
CA PRO A 50 -8.20 -2.97 13.73
C PRO A 50 -7.39 -3.18 15.01
N LYS A 51 -6.10 -2.83 14.99
CA LYS A 51 -5.08 -3.18 16.01
C LYS A 51 -5.38 -2.80 17.48
N ASN A 52 -6.56 -2.27 17.81
CA ASN A 52 -6.92 -1.83 19.14
C ASN A 52 -7.86 -2.79 19.91
N LYS A 53 -7.24 -3.33 20.97
CA LYS A 53 -7.79 -3.67 22.29
C LYS A 53 -8.43 -5.05 22.52
N LYS A 54 -7.85 -5.69 23.53
CA LYS A 54 -8.32 -6.81 24.38
C LYS A 54 -9.65 -6.53 25.11
N SER A 55 -10.54 -5.68 24.57
CA SER A 55 -11.88 -5.49 25.12
C SER A 55 -12.77 -6.65 24.69
N LYS A 56 -13.57 -7.18 25.63
CA LYS A 56 -14.56 -8.26 25.42
C LYS A 56 -15.18 -8.15 24.02
N ARG A 57 -14.90 -9.15 23.17
CA ARG A 57 -15.31 -9.19 21.75
C ARG A 57 -16.84 -9.20 21.67
N ARG A 58 -17.46 -8.03 21.54
CA ARG A 58 -18.83 -7.95 21.03
C ARG A 58 -18.79 -8.49 19.60
N LYS A 59 -19.62 -9.48 19.28
CA LYS A 59 -19.82 -9.88 17.88
C LYS A 59 -20.41 -8.67 17.16
N LEU A 60 -19.70 -8.16 16.17
CA LEU A 60 -20.16 -7.06 15.34
C LEU A 60 -20.87 -7.64 14.11
N PRO A 61 -21.79 -6.88 13.49
CA PRO A 61 -22.38 -7.25 12.22
C PRO A 61 -21.31 -7.47 11.13
N VAL A 62 -21.59 -8.37 10.18
CA VAL A 62 -20.72 -8.64 9.02
C VAL A 62 -20.36 -7.36 8.27
N ARG A 63 -21.33 -6.46 8.17
CA ARG A 63 -21.16 -5.14 7.59
C ARG A 63 -20.03 -4.36 8.24
N GLU A 64 -20.00 -4.28 9.57
CA GLU A 64 -18.94 -3.55 10.28
C GLU A 64 -17.56 -4.18 10.07
N TYR A 65 -17.48 -5.52 9.97
CA TYR A 65 -16.23 -6.20 9.64
C TYR A 65 -15.74 -5.84 8.23
N ARG A 66 -16.63 -5.84 7.24
CA ARG A 66 -16.30 -5.42 5.87
C ARG A 66 -15.89 -3.95 5.81
N THR A 67 -16.59 -3.06 6.52
CA THR A 67 -16.22 -1.63 6.62
C THR A 67 -14.84 -1.46 7.25
N ALA A 68 -14.53 -2.20 8.32
CA ALA A 68 -13.22 -2.14 8.96
C ALA A 68 -12.10 -2.66 8.04
N TRP A 69 -12.37 -3.75 7.32
CA TRP A 69 -11.46 -4.30 6.32
C TRP A 69 -11.20 -3.29 5.19
N LEU A 70 -12.25 -2.74 4.60
CA LEU A 70 -12.18 -1.73 3.53
C LEU A 70 -11.42 -0.49 3.99
N ARG A 71 -11.67 -0.01 5.21
CA ARG A 71 -10.96 1.14 5.78
C ARG A 71 -9.46 0.88 5.86
N SER A 72 -9.05 -0.30 6.30
CA SER A 72 -7.64 -0.66 6.42
C SER A 72 -6.94 -0.69 5.06
N TRP A 73 -7.50 -1.41 4.09
CA TRP A 73 -6.85 -1.60 2.79
C TRP A 73 -6.95 -0.39 1.88
N THR A 74 -8.04 0.39 1.98
CA THR A 74 -8.13 1.70 1.34
C THR A 74 -7.09 2.66 1.93
N GLY A 75 -6.80 2.57 3.24
CA GLY A 75 -5.71 3.33 3.86
C GLY A 75 -4.34 2.98 3.28
N VAL A 76 -4.07 1.68 3.06
CA VAL A 76 -2.83 1.22 2.39
C VAL A 76 -2.75 1.72 0.96
N ALA A 77 -3.83 1.62 0.18
CA ALA A 77 -3.87 2.12 -1.20
C ALA A 77 -3.65 3.64 -1.26
N ASN A 78 -4.30 4.39 -0.36
CA ASN A 78 -4.15 5.84 -0.28
C ASN A 78 -2.75 6.29 0.14
N TYR A 79 -2.05 5.49 0.96
CA TYR A 79 -0.65 5.75 1.28
C TYR A 79 0.22 5.78 0.01
N MET A 80 -0.12 4.97 -0.98
CA MET A 80 0.61 4.91 -2.25
C MET A 80 0.06 5.84 -3.32
N ARG A 81 -0.96 6.67 -3.05
CA ARG A 81 -1.77 7.35 -4.07
C ARG A 81 -0.94 8.14 -5.09
N GLY A 82 0.13 8.81 -4.65
CA GLY A 82 1.02 9.59 -5.52
C GLY A 82 1.84 8.77 -6.50
N TRP A 83 1.91 7.45 -6.32
CA TRP A 83 2.62 6.52 -7.20
C TRP A 83 1.69 5.54 -7.89
N LEU A 84 0.36 5.70 -7.82
CA LEU A 84 -0.57 4.77 -8.47
C LEU A 84 -0.77 5.17 -9.94
N THR A 85 -0.72 4.19 -10.84
CA THR A 85 -1.11 4.41 -12.24
C THR A 85 -2.62 4.67 -12.34
N PRO A 86 -3.13 5.27 -13.43
CA PRO A 86 -4.56 5.51 -13.62
C PRO A 86 -5.43 4.26 -13.44
N ARG A 87 -4.94 3.10 -13.89
CA ARG A 87 -5.61 1.80 -13.69
C ARG A 87 -5.75 1.44 -12.21
N ILE A 88 -4.70 1.64 -11.42
CA ILE A 88 -4.70 1.30 -9.99
C ILE A 88 -5.48 2.35 -9.17
N LEU A 89 -5.50 3.60 -9.62
CA LEU A 89 -6.39 4.63 -9.07
C LEU A 89 -7.86 4.24 -9.26
N ALA A 90 -8.26 3.80 -10.46
CA ALA A 90 -9.62 3.33 -10.71
C ALA A 90 -10.00 2.12 -9.82
N ALA A 91 -9.07 1.19 -9.60
CA ALA A 91 -9.26 0.08 -8.66
C ALA A 91 -9.41 0.59 -7.21
N THR A 92 -8.61 1.59 -6.81
CA THR A 92 -8.71 2.21 -5.49
C THR A 92 -10.05 2.91 -5.29
N ASP A 93 -10.59 3.56 -6.33
CA ASP A 93 -11.88 4.23 -6.27
C ASP A 93 -13.04 3.24 -6.08
N ILE A 94 -12.93 2.00 -6.58
CA ILE A 94 -13.90 0.92 -6.28
C ILE A 94 -13.88 0.62 -4.78
N LEU A 95 -12.70 0.48 -4.17
CA LEU A 95 -12.58 0.23 -2.72
C LEU A 95 -13.14 1.39 -1.90
N GLN A 96 -12.92 2.65 -2.34
CA GLN A 96 -13.44 3.84 -1.67
C GLN A 96 -14.96 3.95 -1.76
N ARG A 97 -15.56 3.66 -2.92
CA ARG A 97 -17.02 3.61 -3.09
C ARG A 97 -17.64 2.55 -2.21
N ALA A 98 -17.07 1.34 -2.20
CA ALA A 98 -17.50 0.28 -1.30
C ALA A 98 -17.40 0.73 0.17
N LEU A 99 -16.29 1.35 0.59
CA LEU A 99 -16.12 1.85 1.95
C LEU A 99 -17.20 2.86 2.34
N LYS A 100 -17.55 3.77 1.42
CA LYS A 100 -18.61 4.75 1.61
C LYS A 100 -19.96 4.08 1.85
N ASP A 101 -20.38 3.18 0.96
CA ASP A 101 -21.70 2.55 1.03
C ASP A 101 -21.83 1.56 2.21
N PHE A 102 -20.79 0.76 2.46
CA PHE A 102 -20.73 -0.12 3.65
C PHE A 102 -20.71 0.69 4.96
N GLY A 103 -20.18 1.91 4.95
CA GLY A 103 -20.13 2.82 6.10
C GLY A 103 -21.37 3.70 6.30
N ASP A 104 -22.24 3.82 5.30
CA ASP A 104 -23.39 4.73 5.35
C ASP A 104 -24.61 4.12 6.04
N HIS A 105 -25.01 4.67 7.19
CA HIS A 105 -26.16 4.21 7.97
C HIS A 105 -27.50 4.26 7.21
N ASN A 106 -27.60 5.03 6.13
CA ASN A 106 -28.82 5.12 5.32
C ASN A 106 -28.95 3.97 4.30
N VAL A 107 -27.85 3.30 3.96
CA VAL A 107 -27.86 2.12 3.09
C VAL A 107 -28.29 0.93 3.95
N LYS A 108 -29.28 0.17 3.51
CA LYS A 108 -29.75 -1.02 4.22
C LYS A 108 -28.91 -2.24 3.85
N ASP A 109 -28.93 -3.27 4.69
CA ASP A 109 -28.10 -4.46 4.50
C ASP A 109 -28.50 -5.30 3.27
N ASP A 110 -29.73 -5.11 2.76
CA ASP A 110 -30.30 -5.75 1.56
C ASP A 110 -30.18 -4.89 0.29
N ASP A 111 -29.49 -3.75 0.36
CA ASP A 111 -29.33 -2.85 -0.78
C ASP A 111 -28.47 -3.49 -1.88
N ALA A 112 -28.96 -3.45 -3.13
CA ALA A 112 -28.31 -4.05 -4.28
C ALA A 112 -26.87 -3.54 -4.50
N ARG A 113 -26.57 -2.30 -4.10
CA ARG A 113 -25.22 -1.72 -4.19
C ARG A 113 -24.21 -2.50 -3.35
N LEU A 114 -24.61 -2.99 -2.17
CA LEU A 114 -23.73 -3.78 -1.32
C LEU A 114 -23.37 -5.11 -1.97
N SER A 115 -24.30 -5.74 -2.69
CA SER A 115 -24.05 -6.95 -3.47
C SER A 115 -23.09 -6.70 -4.62
N GLU A 116 -23.26 -5.60 -5.37
CA GLU A 116 -22.33 -5.19 -6.44
C GLU A 116 -20.89 -5.00 -5.91
N HIS A 117 -20.75 -4.43 -4.70
CA HIS A 117 -19.44 -4.28 -4.06
C HIS A 117 -18.83 -5.62 -3.63
N ILE A 118 -19.63 -6.62 -3.25
CA ILE A 118 -19.13 -7.96 -2.91
C ILE A 118 -18.46 -8.60 -4.14
N ASP A 119 -18.98 -8.35 -5.34
CA ASP A 119 -18.45 -8.89 -6.58
C ASP A 119 -17.25 -8.10 -7.14
N SER A 120 -17.27 -6.77 -7.01
CA SER A 120 -16.25 -5.88 -7.60
C SER A 120 -14.99 -5.66 -6.73
N VAL A 121 -15.13 -5.64 -5.40
CA VAL A 121 -14.00 -5.44 -4.46
C VAL A 121 -12.89 -6.49 -4.63
N PRO A 122 -13.15 -7.80 -4.83
CA PRO A 122 -12.11 -8.79 -5.03
C PRO A 122 -11.15 -8.50 -6.18
N GLY A 123 -11.67 -8.08 -7.33
CA GLY A 123 -10.85 -7.72 -8.49
C GLY A 123 -10.02 -6.47 -8.21
N ALA A 124 -10.66 -5.41 -7.72
CA ALA A 124 -10.00 -4.16 -7.37
C ALA A 124 -8.88 -4.34 -6.33
N PHE A 125 -9.12 -5.16 -5.31
CA PHE A 125 -8.12 -5.45 -4.29
C PHE A 125 -6.89 -6.17 -4.86
N ARG A 126 -7.10 -7.15 -5.76
CA ARG A 126 -5.98 -7.86 -6.41
C ARG A 126 -5.16 -6.95 -7.30
N GLU A 127 -5.78 -6.03 -8.04
CA GLU A 127 -5.07 -5.02 -8.83
C GLU A 127 -4.16 -4.17 -7.95
N VAL A 128 -4.70 -3.62 -6.86
CA VAL A 128 -3.94 -2.78 -5.91
C VAL A 128 -2.79 -3.56 -5.26
N MET A 129 -3.05 -4.78 -4.79
CA MET A 129 -2.02 -5.58 -4.11
C MET A 129 -1.01 -6.21 -5.08
N GLY A 130 -1.42 -6.50 -6.32
CA GLY A 130 -0.52 -6.91 -7.40
C GLY A 130 0.46 -5.81 -7.75
N TYR A 131 -0.02 -4.57 -7.81
CA TYR A 131 0.83 -3.39 -7.96
C TYR A 131 1.79 -3.20 -6.78
N TYR A 132 1.32 -3.42 -5.55
CA TYR A 132 2.17 -3.41 -4.36
C TYR A 132 3.27 -4.48 -4.42
N MET A 133 2.93 -5.70 -4.89
CA MET A 133 3.84 -6.83 -4.99
C MET A 133 4.84 -6.71 -6.14
N SER A 134 4.49 -6.05 -7.26
CA SER A 134 5.40 -5.86 -8.39
C SER A 134 6.59 -4.94 -8.09
N GLY A 135 6.62 -4.37 -6.88
CA GLY A 135 7.43 -3.22 -6.54
C GLY A 135 6.73 -1.98 -7.07
N VAL A 136 6.46 -1.02 -6.18
CA VAL A 136 6.00 0.30 -6.62
C VAL A 136 7.07 0.83 -7.59
N PRO A 137 6.74 1.06 -8.87
CA PRO A 137 7.67 1.61 -9.84
C PRO A 137 8.27 2.88 -9.22
N CYS A 138 9.57 3.04 -9.38
CA CYS A 138 10.31 4.25 -9.01
C CYS A 138 10.81 4.38 -7.56
N MET A 139 10.78 3.35 -6.70
CA MET A 139 11.70 3.33 -5.54
C MET A 139 13.12 2.88 -5.96
N SER A 140 13.64 3.41 -7.07
CA SER A 140 15.07 3.33 -7.34
C SER A 140 15.74 4.35 -6.41
N LEU A 141 16.26 3.87 -5.29
CA LEU A 141 17.02 4.71 -4.36
C LEU A 141 18.40 5.08 -4.92
N TYR A 142 18.84 4.40 -5.98
CA TYR A 142 20.12 4.60 -6.63
C TYR A 142 19.99 4.31 -8.13
N SER A 143 20.24 5.32 -8.95
CA SER A 143 20.84 5.14 -10.28
C SER A 143 22.28 5.62 -10.18
N GLU A 144 23.26 4.82 -10.60
CA GLU A 144 24.68 5.21 -10.64
C GLU A 144 24.94 6.43 -11.53
N THR A 145 23.96 6.83 -12.35
CA THR A 145 24.05 7.94 -13.30
C THR A 145 23.37 9.23 -12.83
N ASP A 146 22.78 9.28 -11.62
CA ASP A 146 22.01 10.44 -11.19
C ASP A 146 22.90 11.55 -10.60
N THR A 147 23.37 12.43 -11.49
CA THR A 147 24.04 13.69 -11.13
C THR A 147 23.13 14.64 -10.34
N ASP A 148 21.82 14.42 -10.42
CA ASP A 148 20.81 15.30 -9.84
C ASP A 148 20.41 14.87 -8.43
N HIS A 149 20.98 13.76 -7.90
CA HIS A 149 20.68 13.32 -6.55
C HIS A 149 21.34 14.23 -5.51
N VAL A 150 20.51 14.82 -4.64
CA VAL A 150 20.97 15.68 -3.55
C VAL A 150 21.13 14.90 -2.25
N ALA A 151 20.10 14.12 -1.89
CA ALA A 151 20.06 13.43 -0.62
C ALA A 151 19.06 12.26 -0.61
N THR A 152 19.31 11.29 0.25
CA THR A 152 18.34 10.24 0.60
C THR A 152 17.92 10.46 2.05
N ILE A 153 16.63 10.71 2.27
CA ILE A 153 16.08 10.97 3.60
C ILE A 153 15.29 9.74 4.03
N LEU A 154 15.78 9.04 5.05
CA LEU A 154 15.01 8.02 5.75
C LEU A 154 14.19 8.71 6.84
N ILE A 155 12.87 8.64 6.73
CA ILE A 155 11.98 9.02 7.82
C ILE A 155 11.41 7.73 8.39
N SER A 156 11.73 7.46 9.64
CA SER A 156 11.22 6.30 10.37
C SER A 156 10.38 6.74 11.55
N ASP A 157 9.32 5.98 11.82
CA ASP A 157 8.51 6.11 13.02
C ASP A 157 8.30 4.72 13.63
N GLY A 158 8.40 4.63 14.95
CA GLY A 158 8.37 3.38 15.66
C GLY A 158 7.69 3.48 17.02
N ASN A 159 6.97 2.42 17.38
CA ASN A 159 6.41 2.22 18.70
C ASN A 159 6.81 0.85 19.26
N GLN A 160 6.36 0.54 20.47
CA GLN A 160 6.64 -0.72 21.19
C GLN A 160 6.35 -2.00 20.38
N HIS A 161 5.54 -1.94 19.32
CA HIS A 161 5.06 -3.10 18.58
C HIS A 161 5.54 -3.16 17.12
N SER A 162 5.95 -2.03 16.54
CA SER A 162 6.41 -1.97 15.16
C SER A 162 7.21 -0.72 14.88
N TRP A 163 8.15 -0.83 13.95
CA TRP A 163 8.74 0.30 13.24
C TRP A 163 8.20 0.33 11.81
N SER A 164 8.14 1.53 11.26
CA SER A 164 7.85 1.83 9.87
C SER A 164 8.85 2.89 9.41
N GLY A 165 9.07 2.98 8.11
CA GLY A 165 9.84 4.07 7.56
C GLY A 165 9.61 4.19 6.07
N PHE A 166 9.90 5.38 5.56
CA PHE A 166 9.88 5.68 4.15
C PHE A 166 11.20 6.33 3.78
N VAL A 167 11.70 5.94 2.61
CA VAL A 167 12.94 6.48 2.06
C VAL A 167 12.53 7.46 0.97
N LEU A 168 12.82 8.74 1.20
CA LEU A 168 12.65 9.79 0.22
C LEU A 168 13.95 10.01 -0.52
N ARG A 169 13.82 10.35 -1.80
CA ARG A 169 14.91 10.80 -2.64
C ARG A 169 14.71 12.28 -2.95
N VAL A 170 15.71 13.10 -2.66
CA VAL A 170 15.75 14.51 -3.03
C VAL A 170 16.61 14.63 -4.29
N VAL A 171 16.04 15.20 -5.34
CA VAL A 171 16.74 15.47 -6.61
C VAL A 171 16.66 16.96 -6.96
N VAL A 172 17.68 17.49 -7.62
CA VAL A 172 17.65 18.83 -8.24
C VAL A 172 16.73 18.73 -9.45
N GLN A 173 15.71 19.60 -9.52
CA GLN A 173 14.88 19.72 -10.71
C GLN A 173 15.40 20.90 -11.52
N ASP A 174 16.03 20.63 -12.67
CA ASP A 174 16.39 21.69 -13.62
C ASP A 174 15.11 22.32 -14.17
N SER A 175 15.02 23.64 -14.04
CA SER A 175 13.84 24.45 -14.34
C SER A 175 13.49 24.58 -15.84
N ASP A 176 14.23 23.91 -16.73
CA ASP A 176 14.03 23.99 -18.20
C ASP A 176 13.28 22.78 -18.81
N SER A 177 12.92 21.76 -18.03
CA SER A 177 12.08 20.64 -18.52
C SER A 177 10.64 20.78 -18.02
N SER A 178 9.92 21.75 -18.57
CA SER A 178 8.52 22.03 -18.18
C SER A 178 7.50 20.95 -18.59
N ASP A 179 7.88 19.83 -19.20
CA ASP A 179 6.89 18.87 -19.74
C ASP A 179 7.10 17.38 -19.40
N GLU A 180 8.18 16.95 -18.74
CA GLU A 180 8.35 15.52 -18.42
C GLU A 180 8.87 15.29 -16.99
N HIS A 181 7.98 15.51 -16.02
CA HIS A 181 8.14 14.88 -14.71
C HIS A 181 7.88 13.37 -14.88
N PRO A 182 8.81 12.46 -14.56
CA PRO A 182 8.56 11.02 -14.63
C PRO A 182 7.49 10.53 -13.65
N LEU A 183 7.06 11.39 -12.70
CA LEU A 183 5.92 11.16 -11.81
C LEU A 183 4.60 11.77 -12.31
N LEU A 184 4.60 12.58 -13.38
CA LEU A 184 3.43 13.27 -13.93
C LEU A 184 2.96 12.70 -15.28
N LEU A 185 3.50 11.57 -15.75
CA LEU A 185 3.05 10.86 -16.97
C LEU A 185 1.58 10.36 -16.94
N GLY A 186 0.76 10.81 -15.99
CA GLY A 186 -0.68 10.57 -15.94
C GLY A 186 -1.49 11.67 -15.26
N SER A 187 -0.91 12.84 -14.99
CA SER A 187 -1.68 13.98 -14.46
C SER A 187 -2.00 14.93 -15.62
N PRO A 188 -3.28 15.29 -15.86
CA PRO A 188 -3.60 16.33 -16.84
C PRO A 188 -2.86 17.60 -16.46
N SER A 189 -2.32 18.28 -17.47
CA SER A 189 -1.58 19.52 -17.26
C SER A 189 -2.49 20.56 -16.60
N LEU A 190 -1.91 21.48 -15.82
CA LEU A 190 -2.67 22.53 -15.15
C LEU A 190 -3.47 23.40 -16.15
N ASN A 191 -3.02 23.47 -17.41
CA ASN A 191 -3.71 24.15 -18.51
C ASN A 191 -4.95 23.39 -19.00
N GLU A 192 -4.92 22.05 -19.02
CA GLU A 192 -6.10 21.22 -19.32
C GLU A 192 -7.15 21.29 -18.20
N LEU A 193 -6.71 21.46 -16.95
CA LEU A 193 -7.59 21.64 -15.80
C LEU A 193 -8.24 23.04 -15.73
N LEU A 194 -7.62 24.05 -16.31
CA LEU A 194 -8.08 25.45 -16.27
C LEU A 194 -8.77 25.91 -17.55
N GLY A 195 -8.82 25.09 -18.61
CA GLY A 195 -9.55 25.40 -19.84
C GLY A 195 -9.07 26.68 -20.54
N CYS A 196 -7.81 27.08 -20.33
CA CYS A 196 -7.25 28.28 -20.95
C CYS A 196 -6.60 27.92 -22.29
N GLU A 197 -7.32 28.13 -23.39
CA GLU A 197 -6.72 28.22 -24.71
C GLU A 197 -5.79 29.46 -24.75
N LYS A 198 -4.53 29.25 -25.16
CA LYS A 198 -3.58 30.36 -25.38
C LYS A 198 -4.03 31.19 -26.61
N PRO A 199 -3.74 32.51 -26.63
CA PRO A 199 -4.22 33.44 -27.65
C PRO A 199 -3.66 33.17 -29.06
#